data_AF-A0A968TZ98-F1
#
_entry.id   AF-A0A968TZ98-F1
#
_cell.length_a   1.000
_cell.length_b   1.000
_cell.length_c   1.000
_cell.angle_alpha   90.00
_cell.angle_beta   90.00
_cell.angle_gamma   90.00
#
_symmetry.space_group_name_H-M   'P 1'
#
loop_
_entity.id
_entity.type
_entity.pdbx_description
1 polymer ?
#
loop_
_entity_poly.entity_id
_entity_poly.type
_entity_poly.pdbx_seq_one_letter_code
_entity_poly.pdbx_strand_id
1 'polypeptide(L)' 'MHIRVITPITTHGYSPLDGFREYVDAATVLSQVELDHGPASIECEFDEMLAAPATVARAIAAEREGVDAVVIDW' A
#
# COMPACT_ATOMS: atom_id res chain seq x y z
N MET A 1 5.65 -13.36 -9.54
CA MET A 1 4.71 -12.22 -9.54
C MET A 1 5.06 -11.34 -8.35
N HIS A 2 5.11 -10.03 -8.53
CA HIS A 2 5.40 -9.05 -7.50
C HIS A 2 4.15 -8.22 -7.23
N ILE A 3 3.67 -8.27 -5.99
CA ILE A 3 2.54 -7.47 -5.52
C ILE A 3 3.04 -6.43 -4.51
N ARG A 4 2.66 -5.16 -4.73
CA ARG A 4 2.89 -4.06 -3.78
C ARG A 4 1.60 -3.78 -3.01
N VAL A 5 1.65 -3.97 -1.70
CA VAL A 5 0.62 -3.50 -0.77
C VAL A 5 0.90 -2.02 -0.46
N ILE A 6 -0.08 -1.16 -0.67
CA ILE A 6 -0.03 0.26 -0.34
C ILE A 6 -1.00 0.50 0.81
N THR A 7 -0.49 0.84 1.99
CA THR A 7 -1.32 1.22 3.13
C THR A 7 -1.46 2.75 3.11
N PRO A 8 -2.65 3.32 2.89
CA PRO A 8 -2.85 4.73 2.53
C PRO A 8 -2.84 5.66 3.76
N ILE A 9 -1.88 5.47 4.66
CA ILE A 9 -1.69 6.24 5.89
C ILE A 9 -0.21 6.59 6.05
N THR A 10 0.11 7.54 6.93
CA THR A 10 1.50 7.86 7.29
C THR A 10 2.04 7.06 8.48
N THR A 11 1.19 6.27 9.15
CA THR A 11 1.59 5.45 10.30
C THR A 11 2.28 4.18 9.81
N HIS A 12 3.60 4.10 10.03
CA HIS A 12 4.38 2.94 9.64
C HIS A 12 4.20 1.75 10.59
N GLY A 13 4.15 0.54 10.01
CA GLY A 13 4.13 -0.71 10.77
C GLY A 13 2.80 -1.03 11.47
N TYR A 14 1.72 -0.32 11.13
CA TYR A 14 0.37 -0.58 11.65
C TYR A 14 -0.19 -1.92 11.17
N SER A 15 -0.07 -2.21 9.86
CA SER A 15 -0.54 -3.44 9.21
C SER A 15 0.68 -4.21 8.69
N PRO A 16 1.19 -5.25 9.39
CA PRO A 16 2.41 -5.95 8.97
C PRO A 16 2.15 -6.87 7.77
N LEU A 17 3.05 -6.82 6.78
CA LEU A 17 3.00 -7.64 5.56
C LEU A 17 2.88 -9.16 5.79
N ASP A 18 3.35 -9.65 6.95
CA ASP A 18 3.32 -11.07 7.29
C ASP A 18 1.90 -11.66 7.32
N GLY A 19 0.88 -10.83 7.61
CA GLY A 19 -0.52 -11.25 7.57
C GLY A 19 -1.00 -11.70 6.18
N PHE A 20 -0.31 -11.28 5.11
CA PHE A 20 -0.68 -11.65 3.73
C PHE A 20 0.01 -12.93 3.22
N ARG A 21 1.07 -13.38 3.91
CA ARG A 21 1.93 -14.47 3.41
C ARG A 21 1.20 -15.80 3.25
N GLU A 22 0.18 -16.05 4.06
CA GLU A 22 -0.61 -17.28 4.02
C GLU A 22 -1.54 -17.37 2.80
N TYR A 23 -1.79 -16.23 2.12
CA TYR A 23 -2.71 -16.14 0.99
C TYR A 23 -2.02 -16.12 -0.37
N VAL A 24 -0.69 -16.18 -0.41
CA VAL A 24 0.10 -16.14 -1.65
C VAL A 24 0.96 -17.38 -1.80
N ASP A 25 1.25 -17.76 -3.05
CA ASP A 25 2.19 -18.84 -3.32
C ASP A 25 3.64 -18.43 -2.98
N ALA A 26 4.52 -19.43 -2.85
CA ALA A 26 5.93 -19.21 -2.50
C ALA A 26 6.74 -18.44 -3.57
N ALA A 27 6.23 -18.34 -4.81
CA ALA A 27 6.88 -17.62 -5.91
C ALA A 27 6.42 -16.16 -6.00
N THR A 28 5.43 -15.76 -5.20
CA THR A 28 4.92 -14.39 -5.14
C THR A 28 5.77 -13.56 -4.19
N VAL A 29 6.33 -12.47 -4.71
CA VAL A 29 7.04 -11.47 -3.92
C VAL A 29 6.03 -10.46 -3.40
N LEU A 30 5.95 -10.33 -2.09
CA LEU A 30 5.19 -9.27 -1.43
C LEU A 30 6.13 -8.14 -1.00
N SER A 31 5.66 -6.92 -1.17
CA SER A 31 6.30 -5.72 -0.63
C SER A 31 5.23 -4.76 -0.13
N GLN A 32 5.57 -3.90 0.83
CA GLN A 32 4.64 -2.94 1.40
C GLN A 32 5.23 -1.54 1.37
N VAL A 33 4.37 -0.53 1.27
CA VAL A 33 4.75 0.87 1.42
C VAL A 33 3.60 1.67 2.04
N GLU A 34 3.94 2.55 2.98
CA GLU A 34 3.06 3.59 3.50
C GLU A 34 3.29 4.96 2.82
N LEU A 35 2.50 5.96 3.17
CA LEU A 35 2.58 7.29 2.57
C LEU A 35 3.54 8.20 3.35
N ASP A 36 4.24 9.10 2.64
CA ASP A 36 5.04 10.15 3.28
C ASP A 36 4.18 11.37 3.67
N HIS A 37 3.02 11.52 3.03
CA HIS A 37 2.08 12.62 3.21
C HIS A 37 0.64 12.09 3.16
N GLY A 38 -0.21 12.58 4.06
CA GLY A 38 -1.58 12.12 4.21
C GLY A 38 -1.99 12.08 5.68
N PRO A 39 -3.13 11.45 5.99
CA PRO A 39 -3.58 11.27 7.36
C PRO A 39 -2.85 10.09 8.04
N ALA A 40 -2.83 10.10 9.38
CA ALA A 40 -2.23 9.02 10.18
C ALA A 40 -3.11 7.76 10.24
N SER A 41 -4.41 7.91 10.04
CA SER A 41 -5.42 6.86 9.91
C SER A 41 -6.55 7.36 9.00
N ILE A 42 -7.38 6.45 8.48
CA ILE A 42 -8.54 6.80 7.63
C ILE A 42 -9.82 6.54 8.43
N GLU A 43 -10.52 7.59 8.83
CA GLU A 43 -11.72 7.48 9.67
C GLU A 43 -12.93 8.21 9.07
N CYS A 44 -12.74 8.90 7.94
CA CYS A 44 -13.79 9.59 7.20
C CYS A 44 -13.40 9.84 5.74
N GLU A 45 -14.36 10.32 4.95
CA GLU A 45 -14.17 10.63 3.53
C GLU A 45 -13.16 11.78 3.31
N PHE A 46 -13.02 12.68 4.30
CA PHE A 46 -12.00 13.73 4.24
C PHE A 46 -10.58 13.14 4.33
N ASP A 47 -10.37 12.14 5.18
CA ASP A 47 -9.08 11.44 5.30
C ASP A 47 -8.78 10.67 4.00
N GLU A 48 -9.78 9.97 3.45
CA GLU A 48 -9.66 9.27 2.17
C GLU A 48 -9.24 10.21 1.03
N MET A 49 -9.89 11.39 0.95
CA MET A 49 -9.56 12.43 -0.02
C MET A 49 -8.11 12.92 0.13
N LEU A 50 -7.61 13.06 1.37
CA LEU A 50 -6.22 13.47 1.62
C LEU A 50 -5.21 12.38 1.27
N ALA A 51 -5.55 11.10 1.45
CA ALA A 51 -4.68 9.97 1.15
C ALA A 51 -4.59 9.66 -0.36
N ALA A 52 -5.69 9.82 -1.09
CA ALA A 52 -5.82 9.37 -2.48
C ALA A 52 -4.70 9.85 -3.42
N PRO A 53 -4.25 11.13 -3.42
CA PRO A 53 -3.18 11.58 -4.32
C PRO A 53 -1.84 10.87 -4.07
N ALA A 54 -1.47 10.67 -2.80
CA ALA A 54 -0.23 10.00 -2.44
C ALA A 54 -0.31 8.48 -2.68
N THR A 55 -1.48 7.87 -2.48
CA THR A 55 -1.74 6.46 -2.88
C THR A 55 -1.55 6.26 -4.38
N VAL A 56 -2.10 7.15 -5.21
CA VAL A 56 -1.90 7.12 -6.66
C VAL A 56 -0.42 7.30 -7.03
N ALA A 57 0.30 8.19 -6.35
CA ALA A 57 1.73 8.37 -6.57
C ALA A 57 2.54 7.11 -6.25
N ARG A 58 2.19 6.38 -5.18
CA ARG A 58 2.79 5.07 -4.86
C ARG A 58 2.47 4.01 -5.90
N ALA A 59 1.25 3.97 -6.45
CA ALA A 59 0.89 3.05 -7.51
C ALA A 59 1.68 3.33 -8.81
N ILE A 60 1.85 4.60 -9.19
CA ILE A 60 2.68 5.01 -10.33
C ILE A 60 4.15 4.62 -10.09
N ALA A 61 4.67 4.77 -8.86
CA ALA A 61 6.01 4.34 -8.53
C ALA A 61 6.18 2.83 -8.66
N ALA A 62 5.22 2.04 -8.16
CA ALA A 62 5.21 0.59 -8.29
C ALA A 62 5.21 0.13 -9.76
N GLU A 63 4.39 0.76 -10.62
CA GLU A 63 4.42 0.49 -12.06
C GLU A 63 5.81 0.73 -12.66
N ARG A 64 6.44 1.87 -12.35
CA ARG A 64 7.78 2.23 -12.85
C ARG A 64 8.89 1.31 -12.33
N GLU A 65 8.70 0.73 -11.15
CA GLU A 65 9.59 -0.26 -10.54
C GLU A 65 9.39 -1.67 -11.12
N GLY A 66 8.41 -1.87 -12.00
CA GLY A 66 8.11 -3.16 -12.62
C GLY A 66 7.31 -4.11 -11.73
N VAL A 67 6.56 -3.58 -10.76
CA VAL A 67 5.62 -4.38 -9.95
C VAL A 67 4.47 -4.86 -10.83
N ASP A 68 4.08 -6.13 -10.70
CA ASP A 68 3.03 -6.73 -11.53
C ASP A 68 1.61 -6.28 -11.11
N ALA A 69 1.39 -6.02 -9.82
CA ALA A 69 0.10 -5.58 -9.28
C ALA A 69 0.22 -4.75 -7.99
N VAL A 70 -0.79 -3.92 -7.73
CA VAL A 70 -0.94 -3.17 -6.47
C VAL A 70 -2.21 -3.57 -5.73
N VAL A 71 -2.15 -3.63 -4.41
CA VAL A 71 -3.30 -3.76 -3.51
C VAL A 71 -3.32 -2.53 -2.61
N ILE A 72 -4.48 -1.88 -2.50
CA ILE A 72 -4.68 -0.77 -1.57
C ILE A 72 -5.32 -1.36 -0.31
N ASP A 73 -4.61 -1.29 0.81
CA ASP A 73 -5.00 -1.83 2.12
C ASP A 73 -5.51 -0.68 3.00
N TRP A 74 -6.81 -0.38 2.90
CA TRP A 74 -7.48 0.73 3.59
C TRP A 74 -7.62 0.50 5.09
#